data_AF-W9C179-F1
#
_entry.id   AF-W9C179-F1
#
_cell.length_a   1.000
_cell.length_b   1.000
_cell.length_c   1.000
_cell.angle_alpha   90.00
_cell.angle_beta   90.00
_cell.angle_gamma   90.00
#
_symmetry.space_group_name_H-M   'P 1'
#
loop_
_entity.id
_entity.type
_entity.pdbx_description
1 polymer ?
#
loop_
_entity_poly.entity_id
_entity_poly.type
_entity_poly.pdbx_seq_one_letter_code
_entity_poly.pdbx_strand_id
1 'polypeptide(L)' 'MPSGSATTKPIESPTNLQPKNKSISQMVKGAGFKDLTHMMYSSGLKRHDEADVQEAKAILNAWKQADQKDCEASQRK' A
#
# COMPACT_ATOMS: atom_id res chain seq x y z
N MET A 1 -2.19 -28.41 34.51
CA MET A 1 -2.63 -28.18 33.12
C MET A 1 -3.30 -26.81 33.06
N PRO A 2 -2.65 -25.73 32.57
CA PRO A 2 -3.34 -24.49 32.26
C PRO A 2 -3.62 -24.39 30.76
N SER A 3 -4.86 -23.96 30.49
CA SER A 3 -5.47 -23.69 29.20
C SER A 3 -4.63 -22.84 28.25
N GLY A 4 -4.80 -23.12 26.96
CA GLY A 4 -4.20 -22.38 25.86
C GLY A 4 -4.60 -20.90 25.87
N SER A 5 -3.60 -20.04 26.05
CA SER A 5 -3.67 -18.65 25.63
C SER A 5 -3.50 -18.61 24.11
N ALA A 6 -4.58 -18.31 23.40
CA ALA A 6 -4.50 -17.85 22.03
C ALA A 6 -3.66 -16.56 22.02
N THR A 7 -2.41 -16.68 21.57
CA THR A 7 -1.54 -15.53 21.30
C THR A 7 -2.19 -14.71 20.19
N THR A 8 -2.93 -13.68 20.60
CA THR A 8 -3.27 -12.55 19.75
C THR A 8 -1.94 -11.95 19.28
N LYS A 9 -1.56 -12.23 18.03
CA LYS A 9 -0.52 -11.44 17.36
C LYS A 9 -0.95 -9.97 17.48
N PRO A 10 -0.12 -9.07 18.02
CA PRO A 10 -0.37 -7.65 17.85
C PRO A 10 -0.39 -7.45 16.34
N ILE A 11 -1.56 -7.13 15.80
CA ILE A 11 -1.64 -6.50 14.50
C ILE A 11 -0.92 -5.19 14.75
N GLU A 12 0.37 -5.15 14.42
CA GLU A 12 1.16 -3.94 14.43
C GLU A 12 0.38 -2.94 13.58
N SER A 13 -0.30 -2.01 14.26
CA SER A 13 -0.70 -0.73 13.69
C SER A 13 0.44 -0.31 12.78
N PRO A 14 0.20 0.07 11.51
CA PRO A 14 1.28 0.28 10.55
C PRO A 14 2.16 1.41 11.08
N THR A 15 3.20 1.02 11.81
CA THR A 15 4.07 1.89 12.59
C THR A 15 4.78 2.74 11.57
N ASN A 16 4.27 3.95 11.38
CA ASN A 16 5.01 5.14 10.96
C ASN A 16 6.15 4.87 9.96
N LEU A 17 5.88 4.03 8.95
CA LEU A 17 6.85 3.77 7.90
C LEU A 17 6.79 4.99 7.02
N GLN A 18 7.86 5.79 7.07
CA GLN A 18 8.01 6.93 6.20
C GLN A 18 7.61 6.53 4.77
N PRO A 19 6.76 7.31 4.07
CA PRO A 19 6.26 6.99 2.74
C PRO A 19 7.36 6.64 1.72
N LYS A 20 8.57 7.17 1.94
CA LYS A 20 9.78 6.84 1.18
C LYS A 20 10.10 5.34 1.17
N ASN A 21 9.85 4.64 2.27
CA ASN A 21 10.16 3.21 2.46
C ASN A 21 8.96 2.28 2.22
N LYS A 22 7.75 2.82 1.96
CA LYS A 22 6.59 1.99 1.64
C LYS A 22 6.80 1.32 0.28
N SER A 23 6.79 -0.01 0.28
CA SER A 23 6.81 -0.78 -0.97
C SER A 23 5.47 -0.60 -1.70
N ILE A 24 5.50 -0.68 -3.04
CA ILE A 24 4.29 -0.69 -3.88
C ILE A 24 3.27 -1.71 -3.38
N SER A 25 3.73 -2.89 -2.98
CA SER A 25 2.85 -3.95 -2.42
C SER A 25 2.14 -3.50 -1.14
N GLN A 26 2.80 -2.72 -0.28
CA GLN A 26 2.19 -2.19 0.94
C GLN A 26 1.18 -1.08 0.65
N MET A 27 1.47 -0.19 -0.31
CA MET A 27 0.53 0.86 -0.71
C MET A 27 -0.75 0.27 -1.31
N VAL A 28 -0.61 -0.71 -2.19
CA VAL A 28 -1.73 -1.41 -2.80
C VAL A 28 -2.58 -2.12 -1.74
N LYS A 29 -1.95 -2.77 -0.76
CA LYS A 29 -2.64 -3.36 0.40
C LYS A 29 -3.32 -2.34 1.29
N GLY A 30 -2.68 -1.19 1.52
CA GLY A 30 -3.26 -0.08 2.28
C GLY A 30 -4.50 0.52 1.60
N ALA A 31 -4.54 0.50 0.27
CA ALA A 31 -5.71 0.90 -0.52
C ALA A 31 -6.80 -0.19 -0.61
N GLY A 32 -6.64 -1.32 0.08
CA GLY A 32 -7.64 -2.41 0.12
C GLY A 32 -7.52 -3.43 -1.01
N PHE A 33 -6.48 -3.36 -1.85
CA PHE A 33 -6.25 -4.32 -2.92
C PHE A 33 -5.30 -5.44 -2.47
N LYS A 34 -5.55 -6.65 -2.95
CA LYS A 34 -4.72 -7.84 -2.62
C LYS A 34 -3.28 -7.70 -3.16
N ASP A 35 -3.16 -7.23 -4.40
CA ASP A 35 -1.92 -7.12 -5.15
C ASP A 35 -2.08 -6.14 -6.32
N LEU A 36 -0.96 -5.74 -6.94
CA LEU A 36 -0.97 -4.75 -8.03
C LEU A 36 -1.82 -5.21 -9.21
N THR A 37 -1.86 -6.51 -9.48
CA THR A 37 -2.68 -7.05 -10.58
C THR A 37 -4.17 -6.81 -10.30
N HIS A 38 -4.59 -7.00 -9.04
CA HIS A 38 -5.97 -6.71 -8.62
C HIS A 38 -6.33 -5.22 -8.76
N MET A 39 -5.40 -4.32 -8.42
CA MET A 39 -5.59 -2.86 -8.61
C MET A 39 -5.65 -2.48 -10.09
N MET A 40 -4.82 -3.10 -10.93
CA MET A 40 -4.88 -2.88 -12.37
C MET A 40 -6.22 -3.33 -12.95
N TYR A 41 -6.67 -4.54 -12.63
CA TYR A 41 -7.97 -5.04 -13.10
C TYR A 41 -9.14 -4.20 -12.59
N SER A 42 -9.11 -3.72 -11.34
CA SER A 42 -10.18 -2.84 -10.84
C SER A 42 -10.22 -1.49 -11.54
N SER A 43 -9.08 -1.05 -12.08
CA SER A 43 -8.95 0.20 -12.84
C SER A 43 -9.21 0.00 -14.35
N GLY A 44 -9.51 -1.24 -14.77
CA GLY A 44 -9.71 -1.59 -16.19
C GLY A 44 -8.40 -1.78 -16.98
N LEU A 45 -7.25 -1.75 -16.32
CA LEU A 45 -5.92 -1.85 -16.91
C LEU A 45 -5.52 -3.32 -17.14
N LYS A 46 -4.98 -3.64 -18.31
CA LYS A 46 -4.51 -4.98 -18.66
C LYS A 46 -3.03 -5.13 -18.34
N ARG A 47 -2.70 -6.18 -17.58
CA ARG A 47 -1.29 -6.50 -17.24
C ARG A 47 -0.40 -6.80 -18.46
N HIS A 48 -0.99 -7.23 -19.57
CA HIS A 48 -0.28 -7.58 -20.79
C HIS A 48 -0.06 -6.40 -21.73
N ASP A 49 -0.71 -5.26 -21.48
CA ASP A 49 -0.51 -4.04 -22.26
C ASP A 49 0.55 -3.18 -21.57
N GLU A 50 1.63 -2.88 -22.27
CA GLU A 50 2.73 -2.08 -21.72
C GLU A 50 2.28 -0.65 -21.38
N ALA A 51 1.32 -0.08 -22.12
CA ALA A 51 0.77 1.23 -21.84
C ALA A 51 0.00 1.22 -20.52
N ASP A 52 -0.84 0.20 -20.31
CA ASP A 52 -1.61 0.03 -19.07
C ASP A 52 -0.69 -0.23 -17.87
N VAL A 53 0.41 -0.96 -18.05
CA VAL A 53 1.43 -1.17 -17.01
C VAL A 53 2.13 0.15 -16.67
N GLN A 54 2.41 1.01 -17.65
CA GLN A 54 2.96 2.34 -17.40
C GLN A 54 1.96 3.23 -16.65
N GLU A 55 0.69 3.20 -17.02
CA GLU A 55 -0.36 3.95 -16.34
C GLU A 55 -0.54 3.50 -14.89
N ALA A 56 -0.56 2.19 -14.63
CA ALA A 56 -0.58 1.64 -13.28
C ALA A 56 0.62 2.12 -12.43
N LYS A 57 1.82 2.17 -13.02
CA LYS A 57 3.01 2.72 -12.36
C LYS A 57 2.88 4.22 -12.09
N ALA A 58 2.28 4.98 -12.99
CA ALA A 58 2.04 6.41 -12.80
C ALA A 58 1.08 6.67 -11.64
N ILE A 59 -0.02 5.92 -11.56
CA ILE A 59 -0.99 5.97 -10.45
C ILE A 59 -0.29 5.67 -9.11
N LEU A 60 0.52 4.60 -9.07
CA LEU A 60 1.28 4.24 -7.88
C LEU A 60 2.29 5.32 -7.47
N ASN A 61 2.94 5.96 -8.43
CA ASN A 61 3.89 7.04 -8.16
C ASN A 61 3.17 8.27 -7.61
N ALA A 62 1.99 8.61 -8.16
CA ALA A 62 1.15 9.68 -7.65
C ALA A 62 0.70 9.40 -6.21
N TRP A 63 0.27 8.18 -5.89
CA TRP A 63 -0.06 7.78 -4.52
C TRP A 63 1.13 7.87 -3.58
N LYS A 64 2.32 7.43 -4.01
CA LYS A 64 3.53 7.56 -3.22
C LYS A 64 3.86 9.02 -2.89
N GLN A 65 3.72 9.91 -3.87
CA GLN A 65 3.96 11.34 -3.67
C GLN A 65 2.90 11.98 -2.76
N ALA A 66 1.63 11.59 -2.90
CA ALA A 66 0.56 12.06 -2.03
C ALA A 66 0.79 11.61 -0.58
N ASP A 67 1.03 10.32 -0.37
CA ASP A 67 1.33 9.74 0.95
C ASP A 67 2.59 10.38 1.57
N GLN A 68 3.61 10.70 0.75
CA GLN A 68 4.78 11.46 1.19
C GLN A 68 4.44 12.87 1.66
N LYS A 69 3.63 13.61 0.89
CA LYS A 69 3.20 14.96 1.27
C LYS A 69 2.35 14.95 2.55
N ASP A 70 1.46 13.97 2.72
CA ASP A 70 0.67 13.81 3.94
C ASP A 70 1.52 13.51 5.17
N CYS A 71 2.58 12.70 5.02
CA CYS A 71 3.51 12.43 6.11
C CYS A 71 4.37 13.65 6.46
N GLU A 72 4.87 14.39 5.47
CA GLU A 72 5.60 15.65 5.69
C GLU A 72 4.69 16.71 6.34
N ALA A 73 3.40 16.76 5.97
CA ALA A 73 2.41 17.63 6.60
C ALA A 73 2.09 17.22 8.04
N SER A 74 2.09 15.91 8.33
CA SER A 74 1.84 15.36 9.68
C SER A 74 3.01 15.54 10.64
N GLN A 75 4.24 15.75 10.15
CA GLN A 75 5.41 16.06 10.97
C GLN A 75 5.52 17.53 11.38
N ARG A 76 4.65 18.41 10.85
CA ARG A 76 4.69 19.85 11.09
C ARG A 76 3.65 20.33 12.13
N LYS A 77 3.09 19.43 12.93
CA LYS A 77 2.14 19.72 14.02
C LYS A 77 2.73 19.36 15.37
#